data_AF-A0A380B6N6-F1
#
_entry.id   AF-A0A380B6N6-F1
#
_cell.length_a   1.000
_cell.length_b   1.000
_cell.length_c   1.000
_cell.angle_alpha   90.00
_cell.angle_beta   90.00
_cell.angle_gamma   90.00
#
_symmetry.space_group_name_H-M   'P 1'
#
loop_
_entity.id
_entity.type
_entity.pdbx_description
1 polymer ?
#
loop_
_entity_poly.entity_id
_entity_poly.type
_entity_poly.pdbx_seq_one_letter_code
_entity_poly.pdbx_strand_id
1 'polypeptide(L)'
;MDYDENMLTNLMQIRAFSQVVTQGSVSRAADELFRTQSAVTRSIRDLEQQLAAPLFERHASGMLLTDFGKCVLPRARRAIDELHQIPALLKRLQGKGGQTRGDPEPLYLFNVRRLQIFVCLCETRHMQTVATLLGLSQPAISAALKVLENGAGVPLLERTPQGDGTVAGRP
;
A
#
# COMPACT_ATOMS: atom_id res chain seq x y z
N MET A 1 -16.55 4.12 17.50
CA MET A 1 -16.11 2.86 16.88
C MET A 1 -14.64 3.07 16.60
N ASP A 2 -13.82 2.76 17.60
CA ASP A 2 -12.38 3.05 17.58
C ASP A 2 -11.74 2.14 16.53
N TYR A 3 -11.57 2.68 15.32
CA TYR A 3 -10.61 2.11 14.39
C TYR A 3 -9.24 2.36 15.01
N ASP A 4 -8.71 1.36 15.72
CA ASP A 4 -7.31 1.35 16.14
C ASP A 4 -6.45 1.79 14.95
N GLU A 5 -5.83 2.97 15.06
CA GLU A 5 -5.00 3.58 14.00
C GLU A 5 -3.87 2.66 13.50
N ASN A 6 -3.62 1.55 14.20
CA ASN A 6 -2.60 0.55 13.92
C ASN A 6 -3.09 -0.77 13.30
N MET A 7 -4.40 -0.97 13.05
CA MET A 7 -4.91 -2.28 12.62
C MET A 7 -4.68 -2.58 11.13
N LEU A 8 -4.39 -1.57 10.30
CA LEU A 8 -4.05 -1.78 8.89
C LEU A 8 -2.57 -2.16 8.78
N THR A 9 -2.34 -3.46 8.61
CA THR A 9 -1.03 -4.03 8.25
C THR A 9 -0.35 -3.19 7.17
N ASN A 10 0.90 -2.80 7.39
CA ASN A 10 1.58 -1.91 6.46
C ASN A 10 1.83 -2.66 5.14
N LEU A 11 1.32 -2.13 4.02
CA LEU A 11 1.52 -2.70 2.69
C LEU A 11 2.99 -2.93 2.35
N MET A 12 3.90 -2.09 2.87
CA MET A 12 5.34 -2.31 2.72
C MET A 12 5.84 -3.55 3.47
N GLN A 13 5.24 -3.89 4.63
CA GLN A 13 5.56 -5.11 5.35
C GLN A 13 5.02 -6.34 4.61
N ILE A 14 3.81 -6.27 4.05
CA ILE A 14 3.24 -7.33 3.21
C ILE A 14 4.09 -7.55 1.94
N ARG A 15 4.56 -6.45 1.33
CA ARG A 15 5.50 -6.47 0.20
C ARG A 15 6.82 -7.10 0.58
N ALA A 16 7.40 -6.72 1.72
CA ALA A 16 8.64 -7.29 2.24
C ALA A 16 8.51 -8.80 2.51
N PHE A 17 7.43 -9.22 3.18
CA PHE A 17 7.10 -10.62 3.41
C PHE A 17 7.03 -11.41 2.10
N SER A 18 6.25 -10.93 1.14
CA SER A 18 6.06 -11.61 -0.16
C SER A 18 7.38 -11.71 -0.94
N GLN A 19 8.22 -10.68 -0.91
CA GLN A 19 9.54 -10.71 -1.55
C GLN A 19 10.50 -11.68 -0.87
N VAL A 20 10.51 -11.75 0.46
CA VAL A 20 11.35 -12.71 1.19
C VAL A 20 10.94 -14.15 0.86
N VAL A 21 9.64 -14.42 0.69
CA VAL A 21 9.16 -15.73 0.23
C VAL A 21 9.66 -16.03 -1.18
N THR A 22 9.51 -15.10 -2.12
CA THR A 22 9.94 -15.27 -3.52
C THR A 22 11.45 -15.52 -3.61
N GLN A 23 12.24 -14.80 -2.83
CA GLN A 23 13.69 -14.91 -2.84
C GLN A 23 14.23 -16.01 -1.92
N GLY A 24 13.46 -16.52 -0.95
CA GLY A 24 13.96 -17.44 0.09
C GLY A 24 15.07 -16.86 0.99
N SER A 25 15.35 -15.56 0.87
CA SER A 25 16.47 -14.89 1.53
C SER A 25 16.15 -13.42 1.79
N VAL A 26 16.34 -12.98 3.03
CA VAL A 26 16.18 -11.56 3.42
C VAL A 26 17.17 -10.65 2.69
N SER A 27 18.41 -11.09 2.45
CA SER A 27 19.42 -10.27 1.74
C SER A 27 18.98 -9.98 0.30
N ARG A 28 18.76 -11.04 -0.50
CA ARG A 28 18.24 -10.92 -1.86
C ARG A 28 16.92 -10.13 -1.96
N ALA A 29 16.02 -10.30 -1.00
CA ALA A 29 14.79 -9.51 -0.96
C ALA A 29 15.07 -8.01 -0.69
N ALA A 30 16.07 -7.68 0.12
CA ALA A 30 16.47 -6.30 0.37
C ALA A 30 17.03 -5.65 -0.89
N ASP A 31 17.86 -6.38 -1.64
CA ASP A 31 18.41 -5.93 -2.93
C ASP A 31 17.28 -5.64 -3.93
N GLU A 32 16.33 -6.57 -4.09
CA GLU A 32 15.17 -6.41 -4.98
C GLU A 32 14.27 -5.23 -4.56
N LEU A 33 14.14 -4.99 -3.26
CA LEU A 33 13.31 -3.90 -2.72
C LEU A 33 14.02 -2.55 -2.70
N PHE A 34 15.30 -2.48 -3.07
CA PHE A 34 16.17 -1.31 -2.89
C PHE A 34 16.13 -0.81 -1.43
N ARG A 35 16.27 -1.74 -0.48
CA ARG A 35 16.26 -1.49 0.96
C ARG A 35 17.45 -2.16 1.63
N THR A 36 17.77 -1.71 2.86
CA THR A 36 18.74 -2.43 3.69
C THR A 36 18.13 -3.73 4.23
N GLN A 37 18.97 -4.74 4.44
CA GLN A 37 18.54 -6.00 5.08
C GLN A 37 17.90 -5.77 6.45
N SER A 38 18.41 -4.80 7.22
CA SER A 38 17.85 -4.43 8.52
C SER A 38 16.43 -3.86 8.42
N ALA A 39 16.14 -3.08 7.38
CA ALA A 39 14.80 -2.55 7.14
C ALA A 39 13.81 -3.64 6.73
N VAL A 40 14.23 -4.61 5.90
CA VAL A 40 13.39 -5.76 5.54
C VAL A 40 13.15 -6.65 6.75
N THR A 41 14.18 -6.95 7.54
CA THR A 41 14.06 -7.74 8.78
C THR A 41 13.09 -7.09 9.76
N ARG A 42 13.20 -5.77 9.97
CA ARG A 42 12.26 -5.02 10.81
C ARG A 42 10.84 -5.12 10.27
N SER A 43 10.65 -4.95 8.96
CA SER A 43 9.32 -5.03 8.34
C SER A 43 8.65 -6.39 8.55
N ILE A 44 9.41 -7.49 8.44
CA ILE A 44 8.90 -8.84 8.74
C ILE A 44 8.53 -8.96 10.22
N ARG A 45 9.42 -8.52 11.11
CA ARG A 45 9.19 -8.60 12.56
C ARG A 45 7.94 -7.82 12.98
N ASP A 46 7.78 -6.61 12.48
CA ASP A 46 6.63 -5.77 12.80
C ASP A 46 5.33 -6.42 12.29
N LEU A 47 5.36 -7.08 11.13
CA LEU A 47 4.23 -7.84 10.60
C LEU A 47 3.88 -9.05 11.48
N GLU A 48 4.87 -9.84 11.87
CA GLU A 48 4.69 -10.97 12.77
C GLU A 48 4.13 -10.54 14.12
N GLN A 49 4.56 -9.38 14.63
CA GLN A 49 4.02 -8.77 15.85
C GLN A 49 2.55 -8.36 15.69
N GLN A 50 2.21 -7.68 14.60
CA GLN A 50 0.82 -7.27 14.33
C GLN A 50 -0.12 -8.46 14.16
N LEU A 51 0.37 -9.55 13.56
CA LEU A 51 -0.40 -10.77 13.37
C LEU A 51 -0.34 -11.71 14.58
N ALA A 52 0.46 -11.38 15.60
CA ALA A 52 0.75 -12.23 16.75
C ALA A 52 1.16 -13.67 16.36
N ALA A 53 1.86 -13.83 15.23
CA ALA A 53 2.22 -15.14 14.69
C ALA A 53 3.55 -15.08 13.92
N PRO A 54 4.48 -16.05 14.13
CA PRO A 54 5.68 -16.15 13.32
C PRO A 54 5.30 -16.60 11.91
N LEU A 55 5.77 -15.88 10.90
CA LEU A 55 5.53 -16.20 9.49
C LEU A 55 6.69 -16.97 8.88
N PHE A 56 7.89 -16.83 9.43
CA PHE A 56 9.06 -17.56 9.00
C PHE A 56 9.76 -18.34 10.12
N GLU A 57 10.46 -19.38 9.71
CA GLU A 57 11.43 -20.13 10.51
C GLU A 57 12.80 -20.07 9.86
N ARG A 58 13.85 -20.00 10.69
CA ARG A 58 15.24 -19.98 10.23
C ARG A 58 15.72 -21.41 10.02
N HIS A 59 16.19 -21.70 8.81
CA HIS A 59 16.83 -22.96 8.46
C HIS A 59 18.25 -22.73 7.94
N ALA A 60 19.07 -23.79 7.96
CA ALA A 60 20.41 -23.77 7.38
C ALA A 60 20.44 -23.36 5.90
N SER A 61 19.34 -23.60 5.18
CA SER A 61 19.17 -23.26 3.76
C SER A 61 18.52 -21.89 3.50
N GLY A 62 18.14 -21.13 4.54
CA GLY A 62 17.51 -19.82 4.39
C GLY A 62 16.25 -19.64 5.25
N MET A 63 15.28 -18.90 4.72
CA MET A 63 14.01 -18.61 5.40
C MET A 63 12.90 -19.48 4.81
N LEU A 64 12.25 -20.28 5.65
CA LEU A 64 11.08 -21.09 5.26
C LEU A 64 9.81 -20.53 5.92
N LEU A 65 8.66 -20.76 5.29
CA LEU A 65 7.38 -20.34 5.84
C LEU A 65 6.91 -21.31 6.91
N THR A 66 6.45 -20.76 8.04
CA THR A 66 5.61 -21.50 8.98
C THR A 66 4.24 -21.80 8.36
N ASP A 67 3.42 -22.62 9.03
CA ASP A 67 2.03 -22.85 8.58
C ASP A 67 1.18 -21.56 8.60
N PHE A 68 1.44 -20.65 9.55
CA PHE A 68 0.83 -19.32 9.55
C PHE A 68 1.27 -18.50 8.32
N GLY A 69 2.57 -18.52 8.00
CA GLY A 69 3.12 -17.91 6.81
C GLY A 69 2.48 -18.42 5.51
N LYS A 70 2.31 -19.74 5.39
CA LYS A 70 1.61 -20.38 4.26
C LYS A 70 0.15 -19.95 4.17
N CYS A 71 -0.53 -19.74 5.30
CA CYS A 71 -1.91 -19.25 5.33
C CYS A 71 -2.01 -17.77 4.89
N VAL A 72 -1.06 -16.92 5.29
CA VAL A 72 -1.05 -15.48 5.00
C VAL A 72 -0.65 -15.18 3.56
N LEU A 73 0.31 -15.93 2.99
CA LEU A 73 0.89 -15.67 1.66
C LEU A 73 -0.15 -15.48 0.53
N PRO A 74 -1.18 -16.33 0.37
CA PRO A 74 -2.18 -16.13 -0.68
C PRO A 74 -3.00 -14.85 -0.53
N ARG A 75 -3.19 -14.35 0.70
CA ARG A 75 -3.88 -13.07 0.95
C ARG A 75 -2.96 -11.88 0.67
N ALA A 76 -1.71 -11.98 1.11
CA ALA A 76 -0.67 -10.99 0.85
C ALA A 76 -0.47 -10.75 -0.65
N ARG A 77 -0.34 -11.83 -1.43
CA ARG A 77 -0.19 -11.75 -2.89
C ARG A 77 -1.39 -11.08 -3.56
N ARG A 78 -2.62 -11.50 -3.23
CA ARG A 78 -3.83 -10.88 -3.77
C ARG A 78 -3.88 -9.37 -3.49
N ALA A 79 -3.60 -8.95 -2.26
CA ALA A 79 -3.60 -7.52 -1.94
C ALA A 79 -2.59 -6.72 -2.77
N ILE A 80 -1.38 -7.27 -2.96
CA ILE A 80 -0.35 -6.65 -3.80
C ILE A 80 -0.78 -6.63 -5.28
N ASP A 81 -1.36 -7.71 -5.77
CA ASP A 81 -1.81 -7.83 -7.16
C ASP A 81 -2.95 -6.86 -7.49
N GLU A 82 -3.87 -6.61 -6.56
CA GLU A 82 -4.91 -5.58 -6.72
C GLU A 82 -4.28 -4.20 -6.91
N LEU A 83 -3.26 -3.85 -6.11
CA LEU A 83 -2.55 -2.56 -6.24
C LEU A 83 -1.79 -2.46 -7.57
N HIS A 84 -1.18 -3.55 -8.04
CA HIS A 84 -0.51 -3.60 -9.33
C HIS A 84 -1.44 -3.41 -10.53
N GLN A 85 -2.72 -3.73 -10.39
CA GLN A 85 -3.69 -3.59 -11.48
C GLN A 85 -4.20 -2.15 -11.64
N ILE A 86 -4.16 -1.33 -10.58
CA ILE A 86 -4.70 0.05 -10.59
C ILE A 86 -4.12 0.90 -11.73
N PRO A 87 -2.79 0.98 -11.98
CA PRO A 87 -2.25 1.77 -13.09
C PRO A 87 -2.81 1.36 -14.47
N ALA A 88 -2.99 0.06 -14.70
CA ALA A 88 -3.57 -0.46 -15.93
C ALA A 88 -5.02 0.02 -16.12
N LEU A 89 -5.80 -0.05 -15.03
CA LEU A 89 -7.20 0.38 -15.02
C LEU A 89 -7.31 1.88 -15.29
N LEU A 90 -6.47 2.69 -14.63
CA LEU A 90 -6.44 4.14 -14.83
C LEU A 90 -6.08 4.51 -16.29
N LYS A 91 -5.06 3.87 -16.88
CA LYS A 91 -4.72 4.08 -18.29
C LYS A 91 -5.87 3.76 -19.24
N ARG A 92 -6.60 2.67 -18.98
CA ARG A 92 -7.79 2.29 -19.75
C ARG A 92 -8.89 3.35 -19.66
N LEU A 93 -9.16 3.89 -18.47
CA LEU A 93 -10.15 4.96 -18.27
C LEU A 93 -9.74 6.26 -18.98
N GLN A 94 -8.44 6.54 -19.11
CA GLN A 94 -7.92 7.67 -19.88
C GLN A 94 -7.99 7.49 -21.41
N GLY A 95 -8.54 6.38 -21.92
CA GLY A 95 -8.53 6.06 -23.36
C GLY A 95 -7.13 5.76 -23.91
N LYS A 96 -6.13 5.61 -23.04
CA LYS A 96 -4.75 5.24 -23.41
C LYS A 96 -4.67 3.72 -23.50
N GLY A 97 -5.17 3.18 -24.61
CA GLY A 97 -5.08 1.76 -24.94
C GLY A 97 -3.64 1.34 -25.23
N GLY A 98 -2.89 0.98 -24.19
CA GLY A 98 -1.53 0.47 -24.31
C GLY A 98 -1.28 -0.68 -23.33
N GLN A 99 -0.61 -1.72 -23.82
CA GLN A 99 -0.23 -2.89 -23.02
C GLN A 99 0.58 -2.46 -21.78
N THR A 100 0.15 -2.91 -20.60
CA THR A 100 0.70 -2.61 -19.26
C THR A 100 1.98 -3.40 -18.92
N ARG A 101 2.54 -4.14 -19.88
CA ARG A 101 3.71 -4.99 -19.60
C ARG A 101 4.94 -4.12 -19.39
N GLY A 102 5.45 -4.11 -18.16
CA GLY A 102 6.68 -3.39 -17.79
C GLY A 102 6.45 -2.04 -17.11
N ASP A 103 5.22 -1.72 -16.69
CA ASP A 103 5.02 -0.52 -15.86
C ASP A 103 5.75 -0.68 -14.52
N PRO A 104 6.44 0.38 -14.04
CA PRO A 104 7.10 0.35 -12.75
C PRO A 104 6.09 0.11 -11.64
N GLU A 105 6.52 -0.62 -10.60
CA GLU A 105 5.72 -0.91 -9.43
C GLU A 105 5.12 0.39 -8.86
N PRO A 106 3.80 0.44 -8.57
CA PRO A 106 3.13 1.68 -8.14
C PRO A 106 3.42 1.97 -6.66
N LEU A 107 4.68 2.27 -6.33
CA LEU A 107 5.17 2.50 -4.97
C LEU A 107 4.39 3.59 -4.21
N TYR A 108 3.73 4.50 -4.92
CA TYR A 108 2.87 5.53 -4.34
C TYR A 108 1.64 4.93 -3.61
N LEU A 109 1.18 3.74 -4.00
CA LEU A 109 0.07 3.00 -3.38
C LEU A 109 0.49 2.20 -2.14
N PHE A 110 1.76 1.87 -1.98
CA PHE A 110 2.22 1.03 -0.86
C PHE A 110 2.36 1.79 0.48
N ASN A 111 1.90 3.04 0.54
CA ASN A 111 1.82 3.79 1.79
C ASN A 111 0.39 3.73 2.34
N VAL A 112 0.20 2.97 3.41
CA VAL A 112 -1.11 2.78 4.07
C VAL A 112 -1.74 4.12 4.46
N ARG A 113 -0.96 5.06 5.00
CA ARG A 113 -1.52 6.34 5.44
C ARG A 113 -2.10 7.14 4.28
N ARG A 114 -1.46 7.12 3.12
CA ARG A 114 -2.00 7.80 1.91
C ARG A 114 -3.30 7.17 1.45
N LEU A 115 -3.38 5.84 1.44
CA LEU A 115 -4.63 5.15 1.08
C LEU A 115 -5.75 5.40 2.11
N GLN A 116 -5.44 5.41 3.41
CA GLN A 116 -6.40 5.77 4.47
C GLN A 116 -6.96 7.17 4.26
N ILE A 117 -6.08 8.15 4.00
CA ILE A 117 -6.50 9.53 3.70
C ILE A 117 -7.42 9.54 2.48
N PHE A 118 -7.04 8.85 1.40
CA PHE A 118 -7.83 8.80 0.17
C PHE A 118 -9.22 8.18 0.40
N VAL A 119 -9.30 7.04 1.07
CA VAL A 119 -10.57 6.37 1.39
C VAL A 119 -11.45 7.26 2.27
N CYS A 120 -10.88 7.84 3.34
CA CYS A 120 -11.62 8.71 4.24
C CYS A 120 -12.12 9.99 3.53
N LEU A 121 -11.35 10.54 2.58
CA LEU A 121 -11.81 11.63 1.72
C LEU A 121 -12.96 11.21 0.80
N CYS A 122 -12.92 10.01 0.22
CA CYS A 122 -14.01 9.51 -0.63
C CYS A 122 -15.31 9.35 0.15
N GLU A 123 -15.23 8.96 1.42
CA GLU A 123 -16.39 8.76 2.30
C GLU A 123 -16.94 10.07 2.85
N THR A 124 -16.07 10.95 3.35
CA THR A 124 -16.49 12.17 4.06
C THR A 124 -16.63 13.40 3.15
N ARG A 125 -15.94 13.42 2.00
CA ARG A 125 -15.86 14.55 1.04
C ARG A 125 -15.35 15.88 1.60
N HIS A 126 -14.94 15.93 2.87
CA HIS A 126 -14.50 17.15 3.56
C HIS A 126 -13.09 16.98 4.12
N MET A 127 -12.11 17.70 3.56
CA MET A 127 -10.70 17.57 3.98
C MET A 127 -10.48 17.90 5.46
N GLN A 128 -11.20 18.89 5.98
CA GLN A 128 -11.06 19.30 7.38
C GLN A 128 -11.56 18.22 8.34
N THR A 129 -12.62 17.51 7.97
CA THR A 129 -13.14 16.36 8.73
C THR A 129 -12.10 15.25 8.77
N VAL A 130 -11.49 14.92 7.63
CA VAL A 130 -10.42 13.91 7.56
C VAL A 130 -9.19 14.32 8.39
N ALA A 131 -8.81 15.61 8.36
CA ALA A 131 -7.71 16.14 9.17
C ALA A 131 -7.92 15.86 10.65
N THR A 132 -9.12 16.19 11.15
CA THR A 132 -9.51 15.96 12.54
C THR A 132 -9.58 14.47 12.87
N LEU A 133 -10.24 13.66 12.02
CA LEU A 133 -10.42 12.22 12.25
C LEU A 133 -9.09 11.46 12.29
N LEU A 134 -8.12 11.88 11.48
CA LEU A 134 -6.81 11.24 11.38
C LEU A 134 -5.74 11.97 12.22
N GLY A 135 -6.09 13.00 13.00
CA GLY A 135 -5.10 13.77 13.77
C GLY A 135 -3.96 14.37 12.91
N LEU A 136 -4.24 14.71 11.66
CA LEU A 136 -3.28 15.25 10.70
C LEU A 136 -3.54 16.73 10.42
N SER A 137 -2.52 17.42 9.90
CA SER A 137 -2.70 18.76 9.35
C SER A 137 -3.31 18.69 7.94
N GLN A 138 -4.08 19.71 7.57
CA GLN A 138 -4.62 19.84 6.20
C GLN A 138 -3.50 19.85 5.12
N PRO A 139 -2.33 20.51 5.32
CA PRO A 139 -1.21 20.39 4.40
C PRO A 139 -0.69 18.95 4.22
N ALA A 140 -0.68 18.12 5.27
CA ALA A 140 -0.26 16.73 5.18
C ALA A 140 -1.23 15.90 4.32
N ILE A 141 -2.53 16.16 4.43
CA ILE A 141 -3.56 15.54 3.58
C ILE A 141 -3.37 15.94 2.11
N SER A 142 -3.21 17.25 1.86
CA SER A 142 -2.99 17.76 0.51
C SER A 142 -1.72 17.17 -0.12
N ALA A 143 -0.63 17.10 0.63
CA ALA A 143 0.61 16.48 0.17
C ALA A 143 0.44 14.98 -0.12
N ALA A 144 -0.25 14.23 0.74
CA ALA A 144 -0.53 12.81 0.54
C ALA A 144 -1.35 12.57 -0.73
N LEU A 145 -2.43 13.33 -0.94
CA LEU A 145 -3.26 13.28 -2.14
C LEU A 145 -2.43 13.62 -3.38
N LYS A 146 -1.61 14.68 -3.31
CA LYS A 146 -0.79 15.10 -4.44
C LYS A 146 0.19 14.03 -4.89
N VAL A 147 0.77 13.27 -3.94
CA VAL A 147 1.64 12.13 -4.26
C VAL A 147 0.86 11.02 -4.97
N LEU A 148 -0.36 10.71 -4.51
CA LEU A 148 -1.20 9.70 -5.15
C LEU A 148 -1.57 10.11 -6.59
N GLU A 149 -2.01 11.36 -6.79
CA GLU A 149 -2.39 11.88 -8.11
C GLU A 149 -1.21 11.93 -9.08
N ASN A 150 -0.05 12.39 -8.60
CA ASN A 150 1.17 12.42 -9.41
C ASN A 150 1.61 11.01 -9.81
N GLY A 151 1.51 10.04 -8.88
CA GLY A 151 1.83 8.63 -9.16
C GLY A 151 0.81 7.97 -10.11
N ALA A 152 -0.46 8.31 -9.99
CA ALA A 152 -1.54 7.87 -10.85
C ALA A 152 -1.50 8.51 -12.26
N GLY A 153 -0.86 9.68 -12.38
CA GLY A 153 -0.86 10.48 -13.61
C GLY A 153 -2.23 11.10 -13.94
N VAL A 154 -3.14 11.11 -12.97
CA VAL A 154 -4.50 11.67 -13.06
C VAL A 154 -4.93 12.27 -11.73
N PRO A 155 -5.79 13.31 -11.75
CA PRO A 155 -6.56 13.68 -10.57
C PRO A 155 -7.41 12.50 -10.10
N LEU A 156 -7.40 12.24 -8.79
CA LEU A 156 -8.20 11.17 -8.18
C LEU A 156 -9.48 11.71 -7.53
N LEU A 157 -9.49 13.01 -7.22
CA LEU A 157 -10.63 13.73 -6.68
C LEU A 157 -10.90 14.97 -7.56
N GLU A 158 -12.17 15.20 -7.86
CA GLU A 158 -12.68 16.42 -8.46
C GLU A 158 -12.57 17.58 -7.47
N ARG A 159 -12.10 18.73 -7.98
CA ARG A 159 -12.09 19.97 -7.22
C ARG A 159 -13.44 20.65 -7.36
N THR A 160 -14.26 20.61 -6.33
CA THR A 160 -15.46 21.47 -6.28
C THR A 160 -15.04 22.88 -5.85
N PRO A 161 -15.60 23.97 -6.44
CA PRO A 161 -15.24 25.36 -6.09
C PRO A 161 -15.38 25.71 -4.59
N GLN A 162 -16.07 24.87 -3.82
CA GLN A 162 -16.37 25.07 -2.41
C GLN A 162 -15.45 24.28 -1.45
N GLY A 163 -14.37 23.64 -1.96
CA GLY A 163 -13.34 22.99 -1.12
C GLY A 163 -13.59 21.53 -0.78
N ASP A 164 -14.72 20.97 -1.21
CA ASP A 164 -15.11 19.59 -0.94
C ASP A 164 -14.78 18.71 -2.16
N GLY A 165 -13.95 17.69 -1.98
CA GLY A 165 -13.53 16.82 -3.07
C GLY A 165 -14.61 15.79 -3.41
N THR A 166 -15.08 15.75 -4.65
CA THR A 166 -15.96 14.68 -5.14
C THR A 166 -15.12 13.65 -5.90
N VAL A 167 -15.45 12.36 -5.88
CA VAL A 167 -14.65 11.33 -6.58
C VAL A 167 -14.85 11.47 -8.10
N ALA A 168 -13.76 11.54 -8.86
CA ALA A 168 -13.80 11.63 -10.32
C ALA A 168 -14.23 10.28 -10.91
N GLY A 169 -15.44 10.25 -11.48
CA GLY A 169 -15.97 9.07 -12.17
C GLY A 169 -17.10 8.38 -11.43
N ARG A 170 -18.33 8.88 -11.65
CA ARG A 170 -19.51 8.00 -11.70
C ARG A 170 -19.97 7.90 -13.16
N PRO A 171 -20.36 6.72 -13.66
CA PRO A 171 -21.11 6.60 -14.89
C PRO A 171 -22.47 7.33 -14.79
#